data_AF-A0A8B6BV23-F1
#
_entry.id   AF-A0A8B6BV23-F1
#
_cell.length_a   1.000
_cell.length_b   1.000
_cell.length_c   1.000
_cell.angle_alpha   90.00
_cell.angle_beta   90.00
_cell.angle_gamma   90.00
#
_symmetry.space_group_name_H-M   'P 1'
#
loop_
_entity.id
_entity.type
_entity.pdbx_description
1 polymer ?
#
loop_
_entity_poly.entity_id
_entity_poly.type
_entity_poly.pdbx_seq_one_letter_code
_entity_poly.pdbx_strand_id
1 'polypeptide(L)'
;MAVIFAICSSKFMSSVKNLVVNIILFIMIECNAAYNVYWKRDTSPVMFGDSVNLMCMVGRQEGCDNSTTRRWDGGPNNTILLLNGHSSNATKYYEVTKDPCDNFSLVIMNFNMNDVNQEYWCSFGFETSRQNLPLDEQNFIGMPTKNNIHVSVQQWATKLDISIGFYKVFPKPKCKIKIGDEHLLIDPIKSNVSRIFINAYLHKTITISKDRCHGNVSIKCALLTTTILDITQSLNCSFSCR
;
A
#
# COMPACT_ATOMS: atom_id res chain seq x y z
N MET A 1 41.24 4.52 30.29
CA MET A 1 41.89 4.35 31.60
C MET A 1 40.87 3.65 32.50
N ALA A 2 40.97 2.33 32.63
CA ALA A 2 40.35 1.54 33.68
C ALA A 2 41.35 0.43 33.98
N VAL A 3 41.88 0.47 35.20
CA VAL A 3 42.98 -0.35 35.69
C VAL A 3 42.41 -1.72 36.05
N ILE A 4 42.82 -2.77 35.33
CA ILE A 4 42.57 -4.16 35.72
C ILE A 4 43.75 -4.59 36.58
N PHE A 5 43.54 -4.70 37.89
CA PHE A 5 44.49 -5.34 38.79
C PHE A 5 44.32 -6.86 38.77
N ALA A 6 45.46 -7.54 38.70
CA ALA A 6 45.65 -8.99 38.73
C ALA A 6 45.25 -9.62 40.07
N ILE A 7 45.13 -10.96 40.11
CA ILE A 7 45.92 -11.85 40.97
C ILE A 7 45.75 -13.29 40.48
N CYS A 8 46.87 -13.90 40.12
CA CYS A 8 47.05 -15.33 40.00
C CYS A 8 47.55 -15.83 41.36
N SER A 9 46.79 -16.68 42.06
CA SER A 9 47.37 -17.53 43.11
C SER A 9 46.65 -18.88 43.16
N SER A 10 47.43 -19.90 42.77
CA SER A 10 47.06 -21.30 42.75
C SER A 10 47.20 -21.88 44.17
N LYS A 11 46.12 -21.84 44.96
CA LYS A 11 45.78 -22.81 46.03
C LYS A 11 44.54 -22.33 46.81
N PHE A 12 43.46 -22.08 46.05
CA PHE A 12 42.11 -21.91 46.60
C PHE A 12 41.07 -22.47 45.61
N MET A 13 41.41 -23.60 44.98
CA MET A 13 40.59 -24.25 43.95
C MET A 13 39.76 -25.39 44.55
N SER A 14 38.70 -25.04 45.27
CA SER A 14 37.54 -25.93 45.43
C SER A 14 36.30 -25.16 45.90
N SER A 15 36.45 -24.14 46.74
CA SER A 15 35.30 -23.43 47.33
C SER A 15 34.93 -22.09 46.65
N VAL A 16 35.85 -21.45 45.92
CA VAL A 16 35.58 -20.16 45.23
C VAL A 16 35.03 -20.34 43.80
N LYS A 17 35.09 -21.56 43.24
CA LYS A 17 34.51 -21.85 41.92
C LYS A 17 32.98 -21.69 41.89
N ASN A 18 32.28 -21.93 43.01
CA ASN A 18 30.81 -21.78 43.06
C ASN A 18 30.34 -20.33 43.27
N LEU A 19 31.16 -19.45 43.86
CA LEU A 19 30.75 -18.06 44.10
C LEU A 19 31.00 -17.18 42.87
N VAL A 20 32.12 -17.38 42.17
CA VAL A 20 32.43 -16.64 40.93
C VAL A 20 31.52 -17.07 39.79
N VAL A 21 31.12 -18.35 39.71
CA VAL A 21 30.14 -18.81 38.73
C VAL A 21 28.76 -18.21 39.01
N ASN A 22 28.32 -18.10 40.26
CA ASN A 22 27.03 -17.45 40.58
C ASN A 22 27.03 -15.94 40.30
N ILE A 23 28.15 -15.23 40.51
CA ILE A 23 28.25 -13.78 40.20
C ILE A 23 28.28 -13.55 38.68
N ILE A 24 29.00 -14.39 37.92
CA ILE A 24 28.98 -14.32 36.44
C ILE A 24 27.60 -14.70 35.89
N LEU A 25 26.89 -15.62 36.54
CA LEU A 25 25.51 -15.98 36.16
C LEU A 25 24.51 -14.86 36.52
N PHE A 26 24.73 -14.12 37.61
CA PHE A 26 23.88 -12.97 37.99
C PHE A 26 24.06 -11.74 37.08
N ILE A 27 25.26 -11.52 36.51
CA ILE A 27 25.53 -10.39 35.60
C ILE A 27 24.88 -10.59 34.21
N MET A 28 24.47 -11.82 33.86
CA MET A 28 23.80 -12.13 32.59
C MET A 28 22.26 -12.11 32.68
N ILE A 29 21.70 -11.77 33.85
CA ILE A 29 20.24 -11.73 34.08
C ILE A 29 19.82 -10.30 34.47
N GLU A 30 20.37 -9.28 33.81
CA GLU A 30 19.53 -8.13 33.49
C GLU A 30 18.71 -8.55 32.27
N CYS A 31 17.56 -9.15 32.58
CA CYS A 31 16.52 -9.47 31.63
C CYS A 31 16.22 -8.19 30.84
N ASN A 32 16.82 -8.06 29.65
CA ASN A 32 16.35 -7.14 28.64
C ASN A 32 14.87 -7.43 28.48
N ALA A 33 14.04 -6.56 29.05
CA ALA A 33 12.61 -6.63 28.84
C ALA A 33 12.43 -6.52 27.32
N ALA A 34 11.97 -7.60 26.70
CA ALA A 34 11.77 -7.64 25.26
C ALA A 34 10.67 -6.62 24.93
N TYR A 35 10.98 -5.62 24.12
CA TYR A 35 9.97 -4.69 23.61
C TYR A 35 8.92 -5.46 22.80
N ASN A 36 7.64 -5.15 22.99
CA ASN A 36 6.60 -5.66 22.11
C ASN A 36 6.51 -4.77 20.87
N VAL A 37 7.18 -5.15 19.79
CA VAL A 37 7.20 -4.40 18.53
C VAL A 37 6.21 -5.02 17.56
N TYR A 38 5.31 -4.20 17.01
CA TYR A 38 4.45 -4.59 15.90
C TYR A 38 4.11 -3.39 15.05
N TRP A 39 3.78 -3.59 13.78
CA TRP A 39 3.40 -2.49 12.91
C TRP A 39 2.04 -2.70 12.26
N LYS A 40 1.40 -1.61 11.85
CA LYS A 40 0.16 -1.61 11.07
C LYS A 40 0.21 -0.51 10.02
N ARG A 41 -0.59 -0.68 8.96
CA ARG A 41 -0.81 0.42 8.00
C ARG A 41 -1.78 1.43 8.62
N ASP A 42 -1.38 2.70 8.61
CA ASP A 42 -2.19 3.81 9.15
C ASP A 42 -3.01 4.48 8.03
N THR A 43 -2.49 4.54 6.80
CA THR A 43 -3.23 5.06 5.65
C THR A 43 -4.34 4.12 5.19
N SER A 44 -5.56 4.63 5.05
CA SER A 44 -6.69 3.93 4.41
C SER A 44 -7.69 4.95 3.83
N PRO A 45 -8.09 4.83 2.54
CA PRO A 45 -7.62 3.86 1.56
C PRO A 45 -6.22 4.21 1.02
N VAL A 46 -5.53 3.22 0.46
CA VAL A 46 -4.27 3.38 -0.26
C VAL A 46 -4.54 3.67 -1.72
N MET A 47 -3.92 4.74 -2.25
CA MET A 47 -3.99 5.13 -3.65
C MET A 47 -2.60 5.17 -4.28
N PHE A 48 -2.52 4.86 -5.57
CA PHE A 48 -1.27 5.03 -6.30
C PHE A 48 -0.95 6.50 -6.53
N GLY A 49 0.33 6.85 -6.43
CA GLY A 49 0.82 8.23 -6.47
C GLY A 49 0.83 8.91 -5.11
N ASP A 50 0.00 8.45 -4.18
CA ASP A 50 -0.09 9.01 -2.83
C ASP A 50 1.00 8.47 -1.90
N SER A 51 1.09 9.08 -0.73
CA SER A 51 1.96 8.59 0.35
C SER A 51 1.23 7.57 1.20
N VAL A 52 1.92 6.48 1.58
CA VAL A 52 1.39 5.45 2.49
C VAL A 52 2.21 5.46 3.78
N ASN A 53 1.52 5.55 4.91
CA ASN A 53 2.10 5.52 6.24
C ASN A 53 1.96 4.12 6.86
N LEU A 54 3.10 3.53 7.23
CA LEU A 54 3.19 2.32 8.06
C LEU A 54 3.66 2.74 9.45
N MET A 55 2.83 2.52 10.46
CA MET A 55 3.13 2.88 11.84
C MET A 55 3.63 1.67 12.60
N CYS A 56 4.83 1.79 13.18
CA CYS A 56 5.37 0.84 14.11
C CYS A 56 5.06 1.27 15.54
N MET A 57 4.47 0.37 16.31
CA MET A 57 4.13 0.57 17.70
C MET A 57 5.12 -0.20 18.57
N VAL A 58 5.64 0.48 19.57
CA VAL A 58 6.55 -0.06 20.57
C VAL A 58 5.76 -0.17 21.87
N GLY A 59 5.58 -1.38 22.38
CA GLY A 59 4.95 -1.61 23.68
C GLY A 59 5.79 -0.92 24.75
N ARG A 60 5.28 0.20 25.27
CA ARG A 60 5.98 1.05 26.24
C ARG A 60 6.39 0.23 27.46
N GLN A 61 7.70 0.07 27.65
CA GLN A 61 8.30 -0.46 28.87
C GLN A 61 8.92 0.67 29.69
N GLU A 62 8.96 0.50 31.01
CA GLU A 62 9.75 1.37 31.87
C GLU A 62 11.21 1.32 31.42
N GLY A 63 11.83 2.49 31.25
CA GLY A 63 13.22 2.58 30.81
C GLY A 63 13.44 2.59 29.30
N CYS A 64 12.41 2.83 28.48
CA CYS A 64 12.63 3.06 27.06
C CYS A 64 13.59 4.23 26.80
N ASP A 65 14.63 3.97 26.01
CA ASP A 65 15.65 4.94 25.64
C ASP A 65 15.42 5.44 24.21
N ASN A 66 15.29 6.76 24.04
CA ASN A 66 15.18 7.42 22.74
C ASN A 66 16.39 7.19 21.84
N SER A 67 17.53 6.78 22.41
CA SER A 67 18.74 6.40 21.68
C SER A 67 18.68 4.99 21.06
N THR A 68 17.66 4.20 21.42
CA THR A 68 17.46 2.85 20.89
C THR A 68 17.33 2.89 19.37
N THR A 69 18.05 1.99 18.70
CA THR A 69 18.06 1.89 17.24
C THR A 69 16.67 1.60 16.68
N ARG A 70 16.27 2.39 15.69
CA ARG A 70 15.03 2.24 14.93
C ARG A 70 15.37 1.92 13.49
N ARG A 71 14.70 0.93 12.93
CA ARG A 71 15.00 0.46 11.57
C ARG A 71 13.73 0.05 10.85
N TRP A 72 13.66 0.41 9.58
CA TRP A 72 12.71 -0.16 8.65
C TRP A 72 13.43 -0.87 7.52
N ASP A 73 13.01 -2.10 7.23
CA ASP A 73 13.42 -2.86 6.06
C ASP A 73 12.21 -3.24 5.21
N GLY A 74 12.46 -3.58 3.95
CA GLY A 74 11.46 -4.19 3.09
C GLY A 74 11.44 -3.63 1.69
N GLY A 75 10.24 -3.56 1.13
CA GLY A 75 10.02 -3.12 -0.25
C GLY A 75 10.53 -4.14 -1.29
N PRO A 76 10.60 -3.74 -2.57
CA PRO A 76 10.85 -4.67 -3.69
C PRO A 76 12.15 -5.48 -3.61
N ASN A 77 13.17 -4.90 -2.97
CA ASN A 77 14.51 -5.47 -2.92
C ASN A 77 14.86 -6.02 -1.52
N ASN A 78 13.92 -5.96 -0.57
CA ASN A 78 14.13 -6.35 0.83
C ASN A 78 15.42 -5.73 1.43
N THR A 79 15.53 -4.40 1.35
CA THR A 79 16.70 -3.64 1.80
C THR A 79 16.37 -2.77 3.01
N ILE A 80 17.40 -2.25 3.68
CA ILE A 80 17.24 -1.17 4.66
C ILE A 80 16.63 0.04 3.97
N LEU A 81 15.48 0.50 4.48
CA LEU A 81 14.75 1.67 4.01
C LEU A 81 15.08 2.89 4.86
N LEU A 82 15.08 2.70 6.19
CA LEU A 82 15.39 3.72 7.19
C LEU A 82 16.25 3.15 8.31
N LEU A 83 17.18 3.96 8.83
CA LEU A 83 17.92 3.70 10.06
C LEU A 83 18.00 5.00 10.88
N ASN A 84 17.38 5.02 12.06
CA ASN A 84 17.29 6.19 12.94
C ASN A 84 16.85 7.47 12.20
N GLY A 85 15.80 7.37 11.39
CA GLY A 85 15.31 8.48 10.56
C GLY A 85 16.09 8.75 9.26
N HIS A 86 17.26 8.15 9.06
CA HIS A 86 18.04 8.31 7.82
C HIS A 86 17.58 7.33 6.74
N SER A 87 17.22 7.86 5.57
CA SER A 87 16.68 7.08 4.45
C SER A 87 17.74 6.61 3.46
N SER A 88 17.63 5.36 2.99
CA SER A 88 18.44 4.85 1.88
C SER A 88 18.01 5.43 0.52
N ASN A 89 16.77 5.94 0.43
CA ASN A 89 16.26 6.68 -0.70
C ASN A 89 15.30 7.78 -0.22
N ALA A 90 15.84 8.97 0.04
CA ALA A 90 15.10 10.11 0.58
C ALA A 90 13.96 10.59 -0.33
N THR A 91 13.96 10.25 -1.62
CA THR A 91 12.84 10.57 -2.54
C THR A 91 11.68 9.58 -2.46
N LYS A 92 11.90 8.44 -1.81
CA LYS A 92 10.92 7.34 -1.71
C LYS A 92 10.46 7.07 -0.29
N TYR A 93 11.35 7.18 0.70
CA TYR A 93 11.07 6.84 2.10
C TYR A 93 11.53 7.93 3.04
N TYR A 94 10.72 8.21 4.06
CA TYR A 94 11.14 9.03 5.21
C TYR A 94 10.45 8.57 6.49
N GLU A 95 10.98 9.00 7.63
CA GLU A 95 10.42 8.67 8.94
C GLU A 95 9.62 9.84 9.51
N VAL A 96 8.48 9.55 10.12
CA VAL A 96 7.76 10.47 11.00
C VAL A 96 7.80 9.91 12.41
N THR A 97 8.35 10.66 13.35
CA THR A 97 8.43 10.26 14.75
C THR A 97 8.07 11.41 15.65
N LYS A 98 7.17 11.17 16.60
CA LYS A 98 6.89 12.10 17.70
C LYS A 98 7.55 11.65 18.99
N ASP A 99 7.38 10.38 19.34
CA ASP A 99 8.00 9.73 20.49
C ASP A 99 8.45 8.31 20.07
N PRO A 100 9.76 8.07 19.87
CA PRO A 100 10.26 6.79 19.38
C PRO A 100 9.94 5.62 20.31
N CYS A 101 9.69 5.89 21.59
CA CYS A 101 9.33 4.91 22.60
C CYS A 101 7.85 4.50 22.59
N ASP A 102 7.03 5.21 21.81
CA ASP A 102 5.62 4.91 21.62
C ASP A 102 5.37 4.41 20.18
N ASN A 103 5.74 5.23 19.20
CA ASN A 103 5.61 4.87 17.80
C ASN A 103 6.52 5.68 16.87
N PHE A 104 6.83 5.08 15.73
CA PHE A 104 7.49 5.73 14.62
C PHE A 104 6.98 5.17 13.31
N SER A 105 6.93 6.02 12.30
CA SER A 105 6.20 5.78 11.06
C SER A 105 7.13 5.80 9.86
N LEU A 106 7.07 4.78 9.02
CA LEU A 106 7.64 4.80 7.68
C LEU A 106 6.60 5.40 6.73
N VAL A 107 6.98 6.48 6.04
CA VAL A 107 6.19 7.01 4.93
C VAL A 107 6.81 6.61 3.60
N ILE A 108 6.02 5.91 2.79
CA ILE A 108 6.36 5.49 1.42
C ILE A 108 5.74 6.52 0.47
N MET A 109 6.56 7.37 -0.14
CA MET A 109 6.12 8.37 -1.11
C MET A 109 5.83 7.75 -2.46
N ASN A 110 4.91 8.36 -3.23
CA ASN A 110 4.58 7.94 -4.59
C ASN A 110 4.37 6.41 -4.67
N PHE A 111 3.47 5.92 -3.82
CA PHE A 111 3.15 4.50 -3.68
C PHE A 111 2.73 3.94 -5.04
N ASN A 112 3.29 2.81 -5.44
CA ASN A 112 3.09 2.26 -6.77
C ASN A 112 3.06 0.73 -6.76
N MET A 113 2.91 0.14 -7.95
CA MET A 113 2.79 -1.30 -8.16
C MET A 113 3.92 -2.12 -7.52
N ASN A 114 5.14 -1.58 -7.45
CA ASN A 114 6.27 -2.30 -6.90
C ASN A 114 6.18 -2.42 -5.37
N ASP A 115 5.46 -1.52 -4.71
CA ASP A 115 5.28 -1.51 -3.25
C ASP A 115 4.13 -2.42 -2.78
N VAL A 116 3.30 -2.88 -3.71
CA VAL A 116 2.12 -3.73 -3.43
C VAL A 116 2.56 -5.15 -3.08
N ASN A 117 1.97 -5.70 -2.01
CA ASN A 117 2.26 -7.05 -1.50
C ASN A 117 3.75 -7.26 -1.20
N GLN A 118 4.47 -6.18 -0.90
CA GLN A 118 5.81 -6.26 -0.35
C GLN A 118 5.74 -6.51 1.14
N GLU A 119 6.81 -7.11 1.63
CA GLU A 119 7.03 -7.31 3.04
C GLU A 119 7.73 -6.10 3.64
N TYR A 120 7.30 -5.70 4.84
CA TYR A 120 7.90 -4.61 5.60
C TYR A 120 8.20 -5.05 7.02
N TRP A 121 9.35 -4.59 7.49
CA TRP A 121 9.91 -4.97 8.77
C TRP A 121 10.12 -3.69 9.56
N CYS A 122 9.61 -3.65 10.79
CA CYS A 122 9.95 -2.61 11.74
C CYS A 122 10.78 -3.23 12.85
N SER A 123 11.88 -2.58 13.23
CA SER A 123 12.70 -2.99 14.38
C SER A 123 12.91 -1.84 15.36
N PHE A 124 12.88 -2.16 16.66
CA PHE A 124 13.26 -1.28 17.76
C PHE A 124 14.24 -2.04 18.66
N GLY A 125 15.52 -1.63 18.65
CA GLY A 125 16.61 -2.39 19.25
C GLY A 125 16.81 -3.72 18.53
N PHE A 126 16.67 -4.83 19.25
CA PHE A 126 16.75 -6.20 18.71
C PHE A 126 15.39 -6.79 18.35
N GLU A 127 14.30 -6.14 18.77
CA GLU A 127 12.94 -6.63 18.55
C GLU A 127 12.45 -6.23 17.17
N THR A 128 11.84 -7.18 16.47
CA THR A 128 11.47 -7.03 15.06
C THR A 128 10.06 -7.54 14.82
N SER A 129 9.29 -6.79 14.04
CA SER A 129 8.01 -7.22 13.50
C SER A 129 8.04 -7.22 11.98
N ARG A 130 7.58 -8.33 11.38
CA ARG A 130 7.63 -8.59 9.94
C ARG A 130 6.28 -9.10 9.47
N GLN A 131 5.74 -8.47 8.44
CA GLN A 131 4.52 -8.93 7.77
C GLN A 131 4.42 -8.31 6.36
N ASN A 132 3.51 -8.84 5.53
CA ASN A 132 3.19 -8.24 4.24
C ASN A 132 2.27 -7.03 4.42
N LEU A 133 2.41 -6.01 3.56
CA LEU A 133 1.47 -4.88 3.50
C LEU A 133 0.06 -5.39 3.12
N PRO A 134 -0.92 -5.37 4.03
CA PRO A 134 -2.21 -6.00 3.78
C PRO A 134 -3.07 -5.10 2.89
N LEU A 135 -3.10 -5.35 1.59
CA LEU A 135 -3.95 -4.64 0.65
C LEU A 135 -5.12 -5.54 0.22
N ASP A 136 -6.33 -5.04 0.36
CA ASP A 136 -7.58 -5.74 0.03
C ASP A 136 -8.60 -4.79 -0.61
N GLU A 137 -9.80 -5.32 -0.91
CA GLU A 137 -10.88 -4.59 -1.56
C GLU A 137 -11.46 -3.42 -0.76
N GLN A 138 -11.25 -3.41 0.55
CA GLN A 138 -11.80 -2.40 1.44
C GLN A 138 -10.82 -1.23 1.62
N ASN A 139 -9.54 -1.44 1.34
CA ASN A 139 -8.49 -0.52 1.75
C ASN A 139 -7.53 -0.08 0.63
N PHE A 140 -7.78 -0.49 -0.61
CA PHE A 140 -7.00 -0.10 -1.78
C PHE A 140 -7.88 0.47 -2.90
N ILE A 141 -7.40 1.52 -3.56
CA ILE A 141 -8.02 2.12 -4.74
C ILE A 141 -6.94 2.34 -5.81
N GLY A 142 -7.08 1.64 -6.93
CA GLY A 142 -6.28 1.81 -8.13
C GLY A 142 -7.08 2.56 -9.20
N MET A 143 -6.80 3.85 -9.40
CA MET A 143 -7.41 4.61 -10.50
C MET A 143 -6.67 4.34 -11.81
N PRO A 144 -7.38 4.17 -12.93
CA PRO A 144 -6.75 4.05 -14.23
C PRO A 144 -6.13 5.40 -14.62
N THR A 145 -4.92 5.36 -15.17
CA THR A 145 -4.40 6.51 -15.91
C THR A 145 -5.11 6.63 -17.26
N LYS A 146 -5.01 7.79 -17.92
CA LYS A 146 -5.59 7.99 -19.27
C LYS A 146 -5.14 6.92 -20.28
N ASN A 147 -3.89 6.45 -20.18
CA ASN A 147 -3.33 5.42 -21.06
C ASN A 147 -3.83 4.00 -20.73
N ASN A 148 -4.47 3.82 -19.57
CA ASN A 148 -5.08 2.58 -19.13
C ASN A 148 -6.59 2.52 -19.41
N ILE A 149 -7.11 3.46 -20.18
CA ILE A 149 -8.50 3.51 -20.58
C ILE A 149 -8.54 3.40 -22.10
N HIS A 150 -9.19 2.37 -22.60
CA HIS A 150 -9.43 2.19 -24.03
C HIS A 150 -10.92 2.37 -24.30
N VAL A 151 -11.29 3.39 -25.07
CA VAL A 151 -12.66 3.58 -25.53
C VAL A 151 -12.70 3.36 -27.04
N SER A 152 -13.55 2.45 -27.48
CA SER A 152 -13.83 2.16 -28.88
C SER A 152 -15.33 2.35 -29.09
N VAL A 153 -15.68 3.07 -30.15
CA VAL A 153 -17.06 3.22 -30.59
C VAL A 153 -17.13 2.86 -32.07
N GLN A 154 -17.96 1.87 -32.39
CA GLN A 154 -18.22 1.43 -33.75
C GLN A 154 -19.69 1.62 -34.07
N GLN A 155 -19.97 2.24 -35.21
CA GLN A 155 -21.33 2.49 -35.67
C GLN A 155 -21.64 1.63 -36.88
N TRP A 156 -22.78 0.96 -36.83
CA TRP A 156 -23.38 0.18 -37.90
C TRP A 156 -24.78 0.73 -38.17
N ALA A 157 -25.34 0.47 -39.35
CA ALA A 157 -26.61 1.02 -39.85
C ALA A 157 -27.63 1.46 -38.77
N THR A 158 -28.02 0.54 -37.87
CA THR A 158 -28.93 0.79 -36.75
C THR A 158 -28.34 0.45 -35.37
N LYS A 159 -27.04 0.20 -35.27
CA LYS A 159 -26.38 -0.25 -34.04
C LYS A 159 -25.17 0.60 -33.70
N LEU A 160 -25.01 0.91 -32.42
CA LEU A 160 -23.84 1.55 -31.86
C LEU A 160 -23.19 0.59 -30.86
N ASP A 161 -21.98 0.14 -31.17
CA ASP A 161 -21.17 -0.71 -30.29
C ASP A 161 -20.18 0.17 -29.54
N ILE A 162 -20.34 0.24 -28.23
CA ILE A 162 -19.46 0.97 -27.32
C ILE A 162 -18.66 -0.05 -26.53
N SER A 163 -17.34 0.03 -26.60
CA SER A 163 -16.41 -0.82 -25.85
C SER A 163 -15.49 0.05 -24.99
N ILE A 164 -15.52 -0.16 -23.68
CA ILE A 164 -14.64 0.50 -22.72
C ILE A 164 -13.80 -0.56 -22.02
N GLY A 165 -12.48 -0.45 -22.11
CA GLY A 165 -11.53 -1.25 -21.37
C GLY A 165 -10.85 -0.41 -20.30
N PHE A 166 -10.88 -0.87 -19.07
CA PHE A 166 -10.09 -0.33 -17.97
C PHE A 166 -8.99 -1.33 -17.62
N TYR A 167 -7.74 -0.88 -17.64
CA TYR A 167 -6.60 -1.69 -17.25
C TYR A 167 -6.09 -1.26 -15.89
N LYS A 168 -5.67 -2.23 -15.07
CA LYS A 168 -5.10 -1.97 -13.75
C LYS A 168 -5.98 -1.10 -12.85
N VAL A 169 -7.28 -1.40 -12.80
CA VAL A 169 -8.24 -0.67 -11.95
C VAL A 169 -8.69 -1.48 -10.76
N PHE A 170 -8.99 -0.76 -9.68
CA PHE A 170 -9.55 -1.33 -8.48
C PHE A 170 -10.21 -0.26 -7.57
N PRO A 171 -11.34 -0.53 -6.90
CA PRO A 171 -12.20 -1.71 -7.06
C PRO A 171 -12.83 -1.76 -8.47
N LYS A 172 -13.71 -2.75 -8.71
CA LYS A 172 -14.42 -2.88 -9.99
C LYS A 172 -15.22 -1.58 -10.28
N PRO A 173 -14.99 -0.87 -11.41
CA PRO A 173 -15.68 0.37 -11.69
C PRO A 173 -17.17 0.13 -11.98
N LYS A 174 -18.01 1.04 -11.49
CA LYS A 174 -19.43 1.14 -11.82
C LYS A 174 -19.62 2.20 -12.89
N CYS A 175 -20.07 1.80 -14.08
CA CYS A 175 -20.22 2.71 -15.21
C CYS A 175 -21.69 3.02 -15.50
N LYS A 176 -21.96 4.26 -15.88
CA LYS A 176 -23.23 4.76 -16.39
C LYS A 176 -22.98 5.37 -17.76
N ILE A 177 -23.71 4.92 -18.78
CA ILE A 177 -23.73 5.57 -20.09
C ILE A 177 -24.99 6.41 -20.18
N LYS A 178 -24.84 7.68 -20.56
CA LYS A 178 -25.94 8.59 -20.87
C LYS A 178 -26.00 8.82 -22.38
N ILE A 179 -27.15 8.55 -22.99
CA ILE A 179 -27.41 8.73 -24.43
C ILE A 179 -28.65 9.59 -24.55
N GLY A 180 -28.49 10.86 -24.96
CA GLY A 180 -29.58 11.83 -24.82
C GLY A 180 -29.98 11.97 -23.35
N ASP A 181 -31.25 11.72 -23.01
CA ASP A 181 -31.77 11.73 -21.63
C ASP A 181 -31.81 10.35 -20.96
N GLU A 182 -31.50 9.28 -21.71
CA GLU A 182 -31.53 7.92 -21.17
C GLU A 182 -30.24 7.58 -20.43
N HIS A 183 -30.37 6.94 -19.27
CA HIS A 183 -29.26 6.46 -18.45
C HIS A 183 -29.25 4.93 -18.40
N LEU A 184 -28.15 4.34 -18.86
CA LEU A 184 -27.91 2.90 -18.84
C LEU A 184 -26.83 2.57 -17.80
N LEU A 185 -27.20 1.76 -16.81
CA LEU A 185 -26.22 1.13 -15.92
C LEU A 185 -25.54 0.00 -16.68
N ILE A 186 -24.22 -0.09 -16.57
CA ILE A 186 -23.48 -1.15 -17.22
C ILE A 186 -22.47 -1.75 -16.26
N ASP A 187 -22.69 -3.03 -16.00
CA ASP A 187 -21.76 -3.85 -15.24
C ASP A 187 -20.65 -4.37 -16.16
N PRO A 188 -19.38 -4.33 -15.72
CA PRO A 188 -18.29 -4.92 -16.49
C PRO A 188 -18.49 -6.41 -16.72
N ILE A 189 -18.34 -6.83 -17.98
CA ILE A 189 -18.71 -8.13 -18.53
C ILE A 189 -17.68 -9.20 -18.20
N LYS A 190 -16.41 -8.82 -18.17
CA LYS A 190 -15.30 -9.71 -17.81
C LYS A 190 -14.29 -8.95 -16.97
N SER A 191 -13.84 -9.60 -15.90
CA SER A 191 -12.77 -9.17 -15.02
C SER A 191 -11.77 -10.30 -14.87
N ASN A 192 -10.56 -10.11 -15.39
CA ASN A 192 -9.43 -10.98 -15.03
C ASN A 192 -8.70 -10.33 -13.87
N VAL A 193 -8.63 -11.02 -12.75
CA VAL A 193 -7.93 -10.57 -11.55
C VAL A 193 -6.45 -10.92 -11.69
N SER A 194 -5.58 -9.91 -11.61
CA SER A 194 -4.15 -10.12 -11.46
C SER A 194 -3.67 -9.48 -10.16
N ARG A 195 -3.39 -10.33 -9.17
CA ARG A 195 -2.88 -10.02 -7.81
C ARG A 195 -3.79 -9.11 -6.94
N ILE A 196 -4.20 -7.95 -7.43
CA ILE A 196 -5.21 -7.02 -6.84
C ILE A 196 -5.98 -6.27 -7.96
N PHE A 197 -5.42 -6.21 -9.17
CA PHE A 197 -5.99 -5.42 -10.26
C PHE A 197 -7.01 -6.19 -11.07
N ILE A 198 -8.00 -5.44 -11.55
CA ILE A 198 -8.98 -5.93 -12.51
C ILE A 198 -8.70 -5.27 -13.86
N ASN A 199 -8.64 -6.08 -14.91
CA ASN A 199 -8.90 -5.60 -16.26
C ASN A 199 -10.41 -5.70 -16.50
N ALA A 200 -11.10 -4.57 -16.49
CA ALA A 200 -12.56 -4.51 -16.63
C ALA A 200 -12.92 -4.13 -18.06
N TYR A 201 -13.67 -5.00 -18.73
CA TYR A 201 -14.16 -4.75 -20.07
C TYR A 201 -15.68 -4.58 -20.05
N LEU A 202 -16.13 -3.52 -20.68
CA LEU A 202 -17.53 -3.17 -20.87
C LEU A 202 -17.78 -3.10 -22.37
N HIS A 203 -18.77 -3.84 -22.84
CA HIS A 203 -19.19 -3.84 -24.24
C HIS A 203 -20.70 -3.73 -24.31
N LYS A 204 -21.22 -2.71 -24.98
CA LYS A 204 -22.66 -2.49 -25.10
C LYS A 204 -23.02 -2.14 -26.53
N THR A 205 -23.89 -2.95 -27.11
CA THR A 205 -24.59 -2.63 -28.36
C THR A 205 -25.89 -1.91 -28.02
N ILE A 206 -26.09 -0.72 -28.58
CA ILE A 206 -27.35 0.03 -28.53
C ILE A 206 -27.97 0.02 -29.92
N THR A 207 -29.24 -0.36 -30.01
CA THR A 207 -30.01 -0.21 -31.25
C THR A 207 -30.60 1.19 -31.30
N ILE A 208 -30.30 1.94 -32.35
CA ILE A 208 -30.78 3.31 -32.52
C ILE A 208 -32.01 3.29 -33.42
N SER A 209 -33.13 3.79 -32.90
CA SER A 209 -34.35 3.98 -33.69
C SER A 209 -34.09 5.00 -34.79
N LYS A 210 -34.63 4.79 -35.99
CA LYS A 210 -34.49 5.73 -37.12
C LYS A 210 -34.86 7.17 -36.74
N ASP A 211 -35.73 7.39 -35.76
CA ASP A 211 -36.20 8.73 -35.39
C ASP A 211 -35.26 9.52 -34.44
N ARG A 212 -34.13 8.93 -34.01
CA ARG A 212 -33.17 9.56 -33.07
C ARG A 212 -31.78 9.71 -33.69
N CYS A 213 -31.72 10.39 -34.85
CA CYS A 213 -30.53 10.58 -35.67
C CYS A 213 -29.49 11.59 -35.06
N HIS A 214 -29.77 12.23 -33.91
CA HIS A 214 -28.86 13.18 -33.24
C HIS A 214 -28.88 13.01 -31.71
N GLY A 215 -27.71 12.85 -31.11
CA GLY A 215 -27.56 12.82 -29.65
C GLY A 215 -26.10 12.70 -29.23
N ASN A 216 -25.76 13.35 -28.12
CA ASN A 216 -24.45 13.19 -27.49
C ASN A 216 -24.45 11.92 -26.62
N VAL A 217 -23.44 11.07 -26.80
CA VAL A 217 -23.16 9.98 -25.88
C VAL A 217 -22.16 10.49 -24.85
N SER A 218 -22.44 10.33 -23.56
CA SER A 218 -21.49 10.60 -22.49
C SER A 218 -21.37 9.39 -21.57
N ILE A 219 -20.15 9.09 -21.15
CA ILE A 219 -19.83 7.89 -20.39
C ILE A 219 -19.24 8.35 -19.06
N LYS A 220 -19.95 8.05 -17.98
CA LYS A 220 -19.50 8.37 -16.62
C LYS A 220 -19.18 7.08 -15.89
N CYS A 221 -17.94 6.90 -15.49
CA CYS A 221 -17.54 5.74 -14.68
C CYS A 221 -17.08 6.21 -13.31
N ALA A 222 -17.54 5.53 -12.27
CA ALA A 222 -17.16 5.80 -10.89
C ALA A 222 -16.55 4.54 -10.29
N LEU A 223 -15.39 4.66 -9.64
CA LEU A 223 -14.77 3.55 -8.92
C LEU A 223 -15.39 3.38 -7.52
N LEU A 224 -15.84 4.48 -6.92
CA LEU A 224 -16.54 4.55 -5.63
C LEU A 224 -17.64 5.62 -5.68
N THR A 225 -18.48 5.70 -4.65
CA THR A 225 -19.57 6.68 -4.56
C THR A 225 -19.11 8.13 -4.63
N THR A 226 -17.84 8.41 -4.32
CA THR A 226 -17.30 9.78 -4.22
C THR A 226 -16.36 10.19 -5.36
N THR A 227 -15.70 9.25 -6.04
CA THR A 227 -14.78 9.59 -7.13
C THR A 227 -15.37 9.27 -8.51
N ILE A 228 -15.74 10.33 -9.21
CA ILE A 228 -16.27 10.27 -10.58
C ILE A 228 -15.11 10.50 -11.55
N LEU A 229 -14.84 9.50 -12.40
CA LEU A 229 -14.02 9.68 -13.57
C LEU A 229 -14.94 10.04 -14.73
N ASP A 230 -15.00 11.34 -15.05
CA ASP A 230 -15.81 11.84 -16.16
C ASP A 230 -15.05 11.65 -17.49
N ILE A 231 -15.35 10.57 -18.19
CA ILE A 231 -14.83 10.33 -19.55
C ILE A 231 -15.84 10.88 -20.53
N THR A 232 -15.80 12.20 -20.73
CA THR A 232 -16.65 12.83 -21.74
C THR A 232 -16.00 12.68 -23.11
N GLN A 233 -16.48 11.73 -23.91
CA GLN A 233 -16.23 11.70 -25.35
C GLN A 233 -17.47 12.21 -26.06
N SER A 234 -17.40 13.42 -26.63
CA SER A 234 -18.43 13.91 -27.53
C SER A 234 -18.31 13.17 -28.86
N LEU A 235 -19.19 12.22 -29.10
CA LEU A 235 -19.34 11.57 -30.41
C LEU A 235 -20.44 12.29 -31.18
N ASN A 236 -20.05 13.04 -32.21
CA ASN A 236 -20.99 13.61 -33.17
C ASN A 236 -21.40 12.51 -34.15
N CYS A 237 -22.37 11.69 -33.77
CA CYS A 237 -22.97 10.74 -34.70
C CYS A 237 -23.95 11.49 -35.61
N SER A 238 -23.66 11.55 -36.91
CA SER A 238 -24.62 11.96 -37.92
C SER A 238 -25.20 10.71 -38.58
N PHE A 239 -26.47 10.43 -38.33
CA PHE A 239 -27.16 9.35 -39.01
C PHE A 239 -27.83 9.93 -40.26
N SER A 240 -27.47 9.43 -41.43
CA SER A 240 -28.22 9.69 -42.66
C SER A 240 -29.48 8.83 -42.64
N CYS A 241 -30.55 9.42 -42.12
CA CYS A 241 -31.90 8.89 -42.17
C CYS A 241 -32.33 8.83 -43.67
N ARG A 242 -32.14 7.68 -44.34
CA ARG A 242 -32.75 7.35 -45.65
C ARG A 242 -33.95 6.42 -45.49
#